data_AF-T1F1B4-F1
#
_entry.id   AF-T1F1B4-F1
#
_cell.length_a   1.000
_cell.length_b   1.000
_cell.length_c   1.000
_cell.angle_alpha   90.00
_cell.angle_beta   90.00
_cell.angle_gamma   90.00
#
_symmetry.space_group_name_H-M   'P 1'
#
loop_
_entity.id
_entity.type
_entity.pdbx_description
1 polymer ?
#
loop_
_entity_poly.entity_id
_entity_poly.type
_entity_poly.pdbx_seq_one_letter_code
_entity_poly.pdbx_strand_id
1 'polypeptide(L)'
;MVIGMCFDTTASNTGKLNGACTLLEKALGRNLVWMACRHHKFEVLLTGVYSVCLGTSAGPEILFFKRFREKWTEMNHTPEARSTPLIIVSDAIKAFIKCQLEVRHSRDDYLEFPLLAAQIAELQVDVAIRKPGARHRARWMAKAIYALKIELLFTVNKTIFNLNSSRITRYSTFESVYHLCLTSVMVFMQAHC
;
A
#
# COMPACT_ATOMS: atom_id res chain seq x y z
N MET A 1 30.06 5.10 23.45
CA MET A 1 29.16 5.70 22.45
C MET A 1 28.69 4.64 21.46
N VAL A 2 27.41 4.30 21.50
CA VAL A 2 26.79 3.35 20.54
C VAL A 2 26.40 4.13 19.29
N ILE A 3 26.78 3.63 18.11
CA ILE A 3 26.43 4.22 16.82
C ILE A 3 25.65 3.17 16.05
N GLY A 4 24.48 3.55 15.52
CA GLY A 4 23.61 2.68 14.73
C GLY A 4 23.48 3.16 13.29
N MET A 5 23.27 2.21 12.38
CA MET A 5 22.98 2.46 10.96
C MET A 5 21.53 2.10 10.68
N CYS A 6 20.78 3.01 10.07
CA CYS A 6 19.44 2.73 9.54
C CYS A 6 19.52 2.54 8.02
N PHE A 7 19.01 1.43 7.51
CA PHE A 7 19.12 1.04 6.10
C PHE A 7 17.99 0.12 5.68
N ASP A 8 17.65 0.06 4.39
CA ASP A 8 16.73 -0.96 3.86
C ASP A 8 17.42 -2.35 3.76
N THR A 9 16.65 -3.44 3.83
CA THR A 9 17.21 -4.81 3.78
C THR A 9 17.53 -5.30 2.36
N THR A 10 17.87 -4.41 1.44
CA THR A 10 18.33 -4.80 0.11
C THR A 10 19.70 -5.47 0.19
N ALA A 11 19.98 -6.36 -0.75
CA ALA A 11 21.27 -7.06 -0.82
C ALA A 11 22.47 -6.11 -0.94
N SER A 12 22.29 -4.95 -1.59
CA SER A 12 23.31 -3.89 -1.67
C SER A 12 23.66 -3.30 -0.31
N ASN A 13 22.74 -3.29 0.64
CA ASN A 13 22.99 -2.78 1.99
C ASN A 13 23.43 -3.88 2.96
N THR A 14 22.85 -5.09 2.88
CA THR A 14 23.07 -6.18 3.84
C THR A 14 24.02 -7.28 3.38
N GLY A 15 24.62 -7.15 2.19
CA GLY A 15 25.54 -8.15 1.64
C GLY A 15 26.72 -8.45 2.58
N LYS A 16 26.96 -9.74 2.87
CA LYS A 16 28.02 -10.20 3.79
C LYS A 16 29.43 -9.75 3.41
N LEU A 17 29.73 -9.63 2.11
CA LEU A 17 31.07 -9.29 1.62
C LEU A 17 31.15 -7.82 1.17
N ASN A 18 30.18 -7.41 0.34
CA ASN A 18 30.17 -6.12 -0.37
C ASN A 18 28.95 -5.25 -0.04
N GLY A 19 28.20 -5.58 1.01
CA GLY A 19 27.08 -4.76 1.46
C GLY A 19 27.57 -3.45 2.08
N ALA A 20 26.84 -2.36 1.87
CA ALA A 20 27.18 -1.05 2.42
C ALA A 20 27.43 -1.09 3.94
N CYS A 21 26.62 -1.85 4.71
CA CYS A 21 26.79 -1.99 6.15
C CYS A 21 28.12 -2.67 6.52
N THR A 22 28.45 -3.77 5.84
CA THR A 22 29.70 -4.51 6.01
C THR A 22 30.91 -3.63 5.66
N LEU A 23 30.82 -2.86 4.58
CA LEU A 23 31.90 -1.98 4.14
C LEU A 23 32.12 -0.82 5.12
N LEU A 24 31.03 -0.25 5.65
CA LEU A 24 31.10 0.81 6.66
C LEU A 24 31.73 0.34 7.97
N GLU A 25 31.39 -0.85 8.48
CA GLU A 25 32.00 -1.42 9.68
C GLU A 25 33.50 -1.69 9.49
N LYS A 26 33.89 -2.21 8.32
CA LYS A 26 35.31 -2.42 7.97
C LYS A 26 36.07 -1.10 7.92
N ALA A 27 35.51 -0.08 7.26
CA ALA A 27 36.14 1.23 7.15
C ALA A 27 36.30 1.94 8.50
N LEU A 28 35.35 1.74 9.42
CA LEU A 28 35.37 2.34 10.76
C LEU A 28 36.11 1.50 11.80
N GLY A 29 36.52 0.26 11.47
CA GLY A 29 37.22 -0.65 12.38
C GLY A 29 36.39 -1.04 13.61
N ARG A 30 35.06 -0.98 13.54
CA ARG A 30 34.16 -1.29 14.65
C ARG A 30 32.80 -1.79 14.18
N ASN A 31 32.16 -2.57 15.03
CA ASN A 31 30.78 -2.98 14.84
C ASN A 31 29.83 -1.79 15.11
N LEU A 32 28.76 -1.74 14.33
CA LEU A 32 27.68 -0.77 14.44
C LEU A 32 26.37 -1.51 14.73
N VAL A 33 25.41 -0.81 15.32
CA VAL A 33 24.08 -1.39 15.54
C VAL A 33 23.30 -1.36 14.23
N TRP A 34 22.99 -2.52 13.69
CA TRP A 34 22.23 -2.66 12.45
C TRP A 34 20.74 -2.44 12.70
N MET A 35 20.24 -1.26 12.36
CA MET A 35 18.81 -0.92 12.45
C MET A 35 18.14 -1.09 11.09
N ALA A 36 18.05 -2.34 10.66
CA ALA A 36 17.36 -2.72 9.43
C ALA A 36 15.91 -2.17 9.41
N CYS A 37 15.55 -1.48 8.34
CA CYS A 37 14.25 -0.86 8.17
C CYS A 37 13.15 -1.92 8.14
N ARG A 38 12.33 -1.96 9.20
CA ARG A 38 11.21 -2.89 9.33
C ARG A 38 10.20 -2.73 8.19
N HIS A 39 9.98 -1.49 7.71
CA HIS A 39 9.12 -1.20 6.56
C HIS A 39 9.47 -2.04 5.32
N HIS A 40 10.77 -2.26 5.06
CA HIS A 40 11.20 -2.97 3.86
C HIS A 40 10.93 -4.49 3.94
N LYS A 41 11.02 -5.10 5.14
CA LYS A 41 10.68 -6.52 5.29
C LYS A 41 9.22 -6.81 4.93
N PHE A 42 8.33 -5.91 5.35
CA PHE A 42 6.90 -6.03 5.04
C PHE A 42 6.59 -5.65 3.60
N GLU A 43 7.33 -4.71 3.00
CA GLU A 43 7.27 -4.46 1.56
C GLU A 43 7.58 -5.71 0.74
N VAL A 44 8.59 -6.49 1.15
CA VAL A 44 8.94 -7.77 0.51
C VAL A 44 7.81 -8.79 0.68
N LEU A 45 7.27 -8.94 1.90
CA LEU A 45 6.16 -9.87 2.18
C LEU A 45 4.90 -9.52 1.38
N LEU A 46 4.50 -8.25 1.38
CA LEU A 46 3.37 -7.75 0.60
C LEU A 46 3.61 -7.91 -0.90
N THR A 47 4.83 -7.69 -1.38
CA THR A 47 5.18 -7.95 -2.78
C THR A 47 5.04 -9.43 -3.13
N GLY A 48 5.41 -10.33 -2.21
CA GLY A 48 5.20 -11.77 -2.35
C GLY A 48 3.71 -12.14 -2.42
N VAL A 49 2.90 -11.66 -1.46
CA VAL A 49 1.44 -11.84 -1.45
C VAL A 49 0.85 -11.34 -2.77
N TYR A 50 1.20 -10.10 -3.16
CA TYR A 50 0.73 -9.49 -4.39
C TYR A 50 1.11 -10.32 -5.63
N SER A 51 2.34 -10.85 -5.68
CA SER A 51 2.81 -11.67 -6.79
C SER A 51 2.15 -13.05 -6.86
N VAL A 52 1.83 -13.67 -5.74
CA VAL A 52 1.10 -14.95 -5.70
C VAL A 52 -0.33 -14.74 -6.18
N CYS A 53 -0.93 -13.66 -5.71
CA CYS A 53 -2.34 -13.36 -5.91
C CYS A 53 -2.70 -12.82 -7.30
N LEU A 54 -1.82 -11.99 -7.87
CA LEU A 54 -2.06 -11.29 -9.14
C LEU A 54 -1.10 -11.72 -10.26
N GLY A 55 -0.22 -12.69 -9.97
CA GLY A 55 0.88 -13.11 -10.83
C GLY A 55 2.12 -12.21 -10.69
N THR A 56 3.27 -12.73 -11.13
CA THR A 56 4.50 -11.93 -11.23
C THR A 56 4.25 -10.75 -12.15
N SER A 57 4.33 -9.52 -11.58
CA SER A 57 3.91 -8.24 -12.16
C SER A 57 3.87 -8.22 -13.70
N ALA A 58 2.78 -8.72 -14.26
CA ALA A 58 2.62 -8.69 -15.69
C ALA A 58 2.31 -7.23 -16.03
N GLY A 59 2.98 -6.69 -17.05
CA GLY A 59 2.70 -5.37 -17.64
C GLY A 59 1.23 -4.89 -17.57
N PRO A 60 0.20 -5.74 -17.76
CA PRO A 60 -1.21 -5.41 -17.56
C PRO A 60 -1.60 -4.71 -16.24
N GLU A 61 -0.99 -5.01 -15.09
CA GLU A 61 -1.34 -4.38 -13.80
C GLU A 61 -0.78 -2.95 -13.70
N ILE A 62 0.45 -2.74 -14.19
CA ILE A 62 1.04 -1.41 -14.39
C ILE A 62 0.20 -0.61 -15.39
N LEU A 63 -0.25 -1.26 -16.46
CA LEU A 63 -1.12 -0.64 -17.46
C LEU A 63 -2.48 -0.28 -16.88
N PHE A 64 -3.06 -1.08 -15.98
CA PHE A 64 -4.34 -0.74 -15.34
C PHE A 64 -4.22 0.50 -14.46
N PHE A 65 -3.23 0.58 -13.57
CA PHE A 65 -3.01 1.77 -12.75
C PHE A 65 -2.62 2.98 -13.61
N LYS A 66 -1.85 2.78 -14.68
CA LYS A 66 -1.54 3.83 -15.64
C LYS A 66 -2.81 4.38 -16.29
N ARG A 67 -3.68 3.52 -16.81
CA ARG A 67 -4.97 3.89 -17.41
C ARG A 67 -5.88 4.60 -16.41
N PHE A 68 -5.95 4.09 -15.18
CA PHE A 68 -6.69 4.73 -14.09
C PHE A 68 -6.21 6.17 -13.85
N ARG A 69 -4.90 6.38 -13.80
CA ARG A 69 -4.30 7.71 -13.65
C ARG A 69 -4.54 8.61 -14.87
N GLU A 70 -4.45 8.06 -16.08
CA GLU A 70 -4.67 8.78 -17.34
C GLU A 70 -6.13 9.24 -17.48
N LYS A 71 -7.09 8.39 -17.10
CA LYS A 71 -8.53 8.68 -17.15
C LYS A 71 -9.06 9.47 -15.97
N TRP A 72 -8.21 9.82 -14.99
CA TRP A 72 -8.62 10.49 -13.75
C TRP A 72 -9.51 11.71 -13.97
N THR A 73 -9.22 12.57 -14.94
CA THR A 73 -10.01 13.80 -15.20
C THR A 73 -11.39 13.54 -15.78
N GLU A 74 -11.63 12.36 -16.37
CA GLU A 74 -12.92 11.96 -16.94
C GLU A 74 -13.80 11.23 -15.90
N MET A 75 -13.23 10.89 -14.74
CA MET A 75 -13.91 10.09 -13.72
C MET A 75 -14.72 10.93 -12.73
N ASN A 76 -15.79 10.33 -12.20
CA ASN A 76 -16.43 10.80 -10.98
C ASN A 76 -15.59 10.38 -9.76
N HIS A 77 -15.24 11.34 -8.89
CA HIS A 77 -14.42 11.11 -7.69
C HIS A 77 -15.24 10.98 -6.42
N THR A 78 -16.57 11.03 -6.52
CA THR A 78 -17.49 10.81 -5.41
C THR A 78 -17.86 9.33 -5.38
N PRO A 79 -17.49 8.59 -4.33
CA PRO A 79 -17.94 7.23 -4.15
C PRO A 79 -19.47 7.17 -4.11
N GLU A 80 -20.05 6.13 -4.70
CA GLU A 80 -21.48 5.88 -4.59
C GLU A 80 -21.83 5.47 -3.14
N ALA A 81 -22.92 6.00 -2.59
CA ALA A 81 -23.42 5.59 -1.28
C ALA A 81 -23.85 4.12 -1.36
N ARG A 82 -23.23 3.25 -0.56
CA ARG A 82 -23.48 1.82 -0.62
C ARG A 82 -24.45 1.40 0.48
N SER A 83 -25.43 0.57 0.12
CA SER A 83 -26.38 -0.03 1.08
C SER A 83 -25.78 -1.20 1.86
N THR A 84 -24.63 -1.72 1.43
CA THR A 84 -23.94 -2.84 2.05
C THR A 84 -22.45 -2.52 2.19
N PRO A 85 -21.81 -2.86 3.33
CA PRO A 85 -20.38 -2.69 3.50
C PRO A 85 -19.62 -3.45 2.42
N LEU A 86 -18.65 -2.76 1.80
CA LEU A 86 -17.65 -3.37 0.94
C LEU A 86 -16.95 -4.53 1.66
N ILE A 87 -16.73 -4.38 2.96
CA ILE A 87 -16.03 -5.36 3.80
C ILE A 87 -16.62 -5.34 5.21
N ILE A 88 -16.82 -6.52 5.80
CA ILE A 88 -16.97 -6.67 7.24
C ILE A 88 -15.58 -6.53 7.87
N VAL A 89 -15.26 -5.31 8.29
CA VAL A 89 -14.02 -4.98 8.98
C VAL A 89 -14.21 -5.19 10.48
N SER A 90 -13.29 -5.93 11.13
CA SER A 90 -13.36 -6.16 12.58
C SER A 90 -13.23 -4.86 13.37
N ASP A 91 -13.80 -4.82 14.58
CA ASP A 91 -13.72 -3.64 15.45
C ASP A 91 -12.28 -3.26 15.81
N ALA A 92 -11.40 -4.26 15.94
CA ALA A 92 -9.98 -4.04 16.16
C ALA A 92 -9.33 -3.24 15.02
N ILE A 93 -9.71 -3.52 13.78
CA ILE A 93 -9.22 -2.77 12.62
C ILE A 93 -9.85 -1.37 12.57
N LYS A 94 -11.15 -1.23 12.87
CA LYS A 94 -11.79 0.09 12.92
C LYS A 94 -11.16 0.99 13.98
N ALA A 95 -10.92 0.45 15.17
CA ALA A 95 -10.21 1.15 16.25
C ALA A 95 -8.79 1.53 15.83
N PHE A 96 -8.12 0.63 15.12
CA PHE A 96 -6.79 0.90 14.59
C PHE A 96 -6.76 2.06 13.59
N ILE A 97 -7.68 2.06 12.61
CA ILE A 97 -7.80 3.15 11.63
C ILE A 97 -8.01 4.48 12.36
N LYS A 98 -8.94 4.54 13.33
CA LYS A 98 -9.19 5.75 14.12
C LYS A 98 -7.92 6.26 14.81
N CYS A 99 -7.17 5.36 15.46
CA CYS A 99 -5.89 5.71 16.07
C CYS A 99 -4.90 6.29 15.05
N GLN A 100 -4.76 5.68 13.88
CA GLN A 100 -3.84 6.18 12.84
C GLN A 100 -4.24 7.54 12.26
N LEU A 101 -5.53 7.90 12.31
CA LEU A 101 -6.00 9.21 11.88
C LEU A 101 -5.59 10.34 12.85
N GLU A 102 -5.32 10.01 14.12
CA GLU A 102 -4.85 10.95 15.13
C GLU A 102 -3.31 11.11 15.14
N VAL A 103 -2.59 10.17 14.54
CA VAL A 103 -1.13 10.19 14.47
C VAL A 103 -0.63 11.22 13.45
N ARG A 104 0.38 12.00 13.85
CA ARG A 104 1.10 12.87 12.92
C ARG A 104 2.07 12.06 12.07
N HIS A 105 1.66 11.78 10.83
CA HIS A 105 2.51 11.10 9.85
C HIS A 105 3.58 12.02 9.27
N SER A 106 4.77 11.47 9.00
CA SER A 106 5.88 12.18 8.36
C SER A 106 5.75 12.31 6.84
N ARG A 107 4.83 11.55 6.24
CA ARG A 107 4.56 11.57 4.80
C ARG A 107 3.05 11.56 4.54
N ASP A 108 2.64 12.28 3.50
CA ASP A 108 1.23 12.41 3.14
C ASP A 108 0.58 11.09 2.73
N ASP A 109 1.35 10.16 2.12
CA ASP A 109 0.81 8.86 1.70
C ASP A 109 0.50 7.94 2.89
N TYR A 110 1.19 8.11 4.03
CA TYR A 110 0.87 7.42 5.28
C TYR A 110 -0.43 7.90 5.91
N LEU A 111 -0.87 9.13 5.64
CA LEU A 111 -2.17 9.66 6.07
C LEU A 111 -3.27 9.35 5.05
N GLU A 112 -2.96 9.41 3.75
CA GLU A 112 -3.94 9.11 2.70
C GLU A 112 -4.45 7.66 2.78
N PHE A 113 -3.57 6.71 3.12
CA PHE A 113 -3.95 5.31 3.27
C PHE A 113 -5.06 5.07 4.33
N PRO A 114 -4.91 5.48 5.61
CA PRO A 114 -5.95 5.29 6.63
C PRO A 114 -7.23 6.08 6.34
N LEU A 115 -7.14 7.25 5.69
CA LEU A 115 -8.32 8.01 5.28
C LEU A 115 -9.18 7.24 4.25
N LEU A 116 -8.54 6.65 3.24
CA LEU A 116 -9.24 5.83 2.24
C LEU A 116 -9.74 4.51 2.84
N ALA A 117 -8.96 3.89 3.74
CA ALA A 117 -9.38 2.70 4.47
C ALA A 117 -10.59 2.97 5.37
N ALA A 118 -10.66 4.16 5.99
CA ALA A 118 -11.80 4.61 6.80
C ALA A 118 -13.08 4.68 5.96
N GLN A 119 -13.02 5.21 4.73
CA GLN A 119 -14.16 5.23 3.82
C GLN A 119 -14.67 3.82 3.48
N ILE A 120 -13.77 2.86 3.26
CA ILE A 120 -14.15 1.46 2.97
C ILE A 120 -14.69 0.74 4.20
N ALA A 121 -14.20 1.09 5.38
CA ALA A 121 -14.68 0.57 6.67
C ALA A 121 -15.95 1.30 7.18
N GLU A 122 -16.53 2.19 6.37
CA GLU A 122 -17.72 2.99 6.68
C GLU A 122 -17.58 3.86 7.94
N LEU A 123 -16.35 4.29 8.23
CA LEU A 123 -16.10 5.31 9.23
C LEU A 123 -16.46 6.67 8.65
N GLN A 124 -17.13 7.51 9.45
CA GLN A 124 -17.50 8.87 9.06
C GLN A 124 -16.23 9.73 8.91
N VAL A 125 -15.74 9.85 7.68
CA VAL A 125 -14.60 10.70 7.31
C VAL A 125 -14.97 11.53 6.08
N ASP A 126 -14.76 12.85 6.17
CA ASP A 126 -14.93 13.75 5.04
C ASP A 126 -13.59 13.92 4.32
N VAL A 127 -13.39 13.15 3.25
CA VAL A 127 -12.14 13.12 2.49
C VAL A 127 -12.41 13.08 1.00
N ALA A 128 -11.94 14.12 0.32
CA ALA A 128 -11.82 14.11 -1.13
C ALA A 128 -10.73 13.13 -1.57
N ILE A 129 -11.09 12.19 -2.45
CA ILE A 129 -10.13 11.24 -3.02
C ILE A 129 -9.20 11.99 -3.97
N ARG A 130 -7.92 12.10 -3.59
CA ARG A 130 -6.93 12.87 -4.36
C ARG A 130 -6.53 12.13 -5.64
N LYS A 131 -5.99 12.88 -6.61
CA LYS A 131 -5.38 12.29 -7.81
C LYS A 131 -4.27 11.30 -7.43
N PRO A 132 -4.22 10.11 -8.04
CA PRO A 132 -3.15 9.15 -7.81
C PRO A 132 -1.77 9.71 -8.17
N GLY A 133 -0.83 9.58 -7.23
CA GLY A 133 0.56 10.01 -7.39
C GLY A 133 1.36 9.16 -8.39
N ALA A 134 2.60 9.56 -8.66
CA ALA A 134 3.49 8.79 -9.52
C ALA A 134 3.82 7.42 -8.92
N ARG A 135 3.75 6.35 -9.74
CA ARG A 135 4.04 4.99 -9.31
C ARG A 135 5.49 4.61 -9.62
N HIS A 136 6.25 4.23 -8.59
CA HIS A 136 7.47 3.45 -8.73
C HIS A 136 7.19 2.00 -8.29
N ARG A 137 7.80 1.01 -8.96
CA ARG A 137 7.51 -0.43 -8.73
C ARG A 137 7.75 -0.89 -7.29
N ALA A 138 8.74 -0.28 -6.62
CA ALA A 138 9.19 -0.58 -5.27
C ALA A 138 8.57 0.36 -4.22
N ARG A 139 7.29 0.73 -4.36
CA ARG A 139 6.57 1.48 -3.32
C ARG A 139 5.23 0.81 -3.08
N TRP A 140 5.18 -0.09 -2.12
CA TRP A 140 3.97 -0.83 -1.76
C TRP A 140 2.79 0.08 -1.39
N MET A 141 3.06 1.19 -0.67
CA MET A 141 2.05 2.14 -0.23
C MET A 141 1.28 2.75 -1.41
N ALA A 142 2.00 3.10 -2.48
CA ALA A 142 1.38 3.58 -3.70
C ALA A 142 0.46 2.51 -4.32
N LYS A 143 0.87 1.24 -4.34
CA LYS A 143 0.00 0.15 -4.86
C LYS A 143 -1.27 0.01 -4.02
N ALA A 144 -1.14 0.08 -2.70
CA ALA A 144 -2.26 0.00 -1.77
C ALA A 144 -3.24 1.17 -1.95
N ILE A 145 -2.74 2.40 -2.03
CA ILE A 145 -3.55 3.60 -2.28
C ILE A 145 -4.26 3.51 -3.64
N TYR A 146 -3.57 3.07 -4.70
CA TYR A 146 -4.22 2.86 -5.99
C TYR A 146 -5.36 1.84 -5.90
N ALA A 147 -5.13 0.70 -5.24
CA ALA A 147 -6.14 -0.32 -5.03
C ALA A 147 -7.37 0.24 -4.29
N LEU A 148 -7.16 0.96 -3.20
CA LEU A 148 -8.22 1.61 -2.42
C LEU A 148 -9.07 2.56 -3.26
N LYS A 149 -8.41 3.43 -4.04
CA LYS A 149 -9.08 4.39 -4.92
C LYS A 149 -9.89 3.70 -6.00
N ILE A 150 -9.33 2.64 -6.58
CA ILE A 150 -10.02 1.82 -7.56
C ILE A 150 -11.27 1.24 -6.91
N GLU A 151 -11.18 0.56 -5.77
CA GLU A 151 -12.34 -0.05 -5.11
C GLU A 151 -13.46 0.95 -4.77
N LEU A 152 -13.10 2.13 -4.27
CA LEU A 152 -14.07 3.18 -3.94
C LEU A 152 -14.77 3.73 -5.19
N LEU A 153 -14.03 3.93 -6.27
CA LEU A 153 -14.50 4.63 -7.47
C LEU A 153 -14.92 3.72 -8.63
N PHE A 154 -14.71 2.41 -8.50
CA PHE A 154 -14.90 1.49 -9.62
C PHE A 154 -16.35 1.41 -10.07
N THR A 155 -17.28 1.25 -9.13
CA THR A 155 -18.70 1.10 -9.42
C THR A 155 -19.24 2.27 -10.24
N VAL A 156 -18.98 3.50 -9.79
CA VAL A 156 -19.47 4.73 -10.45
C VAL A 156 -18.76 5.01 -11.79
N ASN A 157 -17.57 4.44 -12.03
CA ASN A 157 -16.78 4.66 -13.24
C ASN A 157 -16.65 3.41 -14.13
N LYS A 158 -17.45 2.36 -13.90
CA LYS A 158 -17.30 1.05 -14.57
C LYS A 158 -17.30 1.15 -16.11
N THR A 159 -18.08 2.06 -16.66
CA THR A 159 -18.19 2.32 -18.11
C THR A 159 -16.90 2.89 -18.71
N ILE A 160 -16.18 3.75 -17.99
CA ILE A 160 -14.91 4.37 -18.42
C ILE A 160 -13.82 3.31 -18.58
N PHE A 161 -13.86 2.25 -17.78
CA PHE A 161 -12.83 1.21 -17.80
C PHE A 161 -13.06 0.11 -18.86
N ASN A 162 -14.23 0.08 -19.51
CA ASN A 162 -14.62 -0.87 -20.57
C ASN A 162 -14.02 -2.28 -20.36
N LEU A 163 -14.33 -2.89 -19.21
CA LEU A 163 -13.75 -4.15 -18.80
C LEU A 163 -14.54 -5.34 -19.34
N ASN A 164 -13.90 -6.16 -20.16
CA ASN A 164 -14.45 -7.46 -20.60
C ASN A 164 -14.59 -8.43 -19.41
N SER A 165 -15.45 -9.44 -19.54
CA SER A 165 -15.79 -10.41 -18.47
C SER A 165 -14.57 -11.07 -17.80
N SER A 166 -13.51 -11.37 -18.55
CA SER A 166 -12.26 -11.95 -18.00
C SER A 166 -11.44 -10.98 -17.14
N ARG A 167 -11.60 -9.67 -17.33
CA ARG A 167 -10.97 -8.63 -16.48
C ARG A 167 -11.78 -8.39 -15.21
N ILE A 168 -13.10 -8.61 -15.26
CA ILE A 168 -13.99 -8.53 -14.10
C ILE A 168 -13.68 -9.66 -13.10
N THR A 169 -13.41 -10.89 -13.57
CA THR A 169 -13.01 -12.00 -12.67
C THR A 169 -11.65 -11.76 -12.00
N ARG A 170 -10.71 -11.08 -12.69
CA ARG A 170 -9.44 -10.65 -12.06
C ARG A 170 -9.66 -9.53 -11.05
N TYR A 171 -10.67 -8.70 -11.24
CA TYR A 171 -11.05 -7.64 -10.31
C TYR A 171 -11.64 -8.21 -9.02
N SER A 172 -12.54 -9.21 -9.08
CA SER A 172 -13.02 -9.89 -7.86
C SER A 172 -11.91 -10.67 -7.14
N THR A 173 -10.93 -11.18 -7.89
CA THR A 173 -9.70 -11.75 -7.30
C THR A 173 -8.87 -10.63 -6.65
N PHE A 174 -8.79 -9.45 -7.26
CA PHE A 174 -8.12 -8.27 -6.71
C PHE A 174 -8.76 -7.80 -5.39
N GLU A 175 -10.08 -7.85 -5.26
CA GLU A 175 -10.84 -7.53 -4.04
C GLU A 175 -10.49 -8.49 -2.87
N SER A 176 -10.41 -9.80 -3.15
CA SER A 176 -10.02 -10.82 -2.15
C SER A 176 -8.57 -10.64 -1.65
N VAL A 177 -7.69 -10.24 -2.56
CA VAL A 177 -6.25 -10.02 -2.32
C VAL A 177 -6.03 -8.71 -1.57
N TYR A 178 -6.86 -7.74 -1.89
CA TYR A 178 -6.97 -6.47 -1.22
C TYR A 178 -7.36 -6.66 0.26
N HIS A 179 -8.25 -7.58 0.63
CA HIS A 179 -8.53 -7.90 2.05
C HIS A 179 -7.28 -8.37 2.82
N LEU A 180 -6.51 -9.28 2.21
CA LEU A 180 -5.28 -9.82 2.83
C LEU A 180 -4.22 -8.72 2.97
N CYS A 181 -4.11 -7.84 1.98
CA CYS A 181 -3.20 -6.69 2.01
C CYS A 181 -3.62 -5.64 3.03
N LEU A 182 -4.92 -5.31 3.13
CA LEU A 182 -5.44 -4.34 4.09
C LEU A 182 -5.15 -4.78 5.53
N THR A 183 -5.43 -6.04 5.83
CA THR A 183 -5.16 -6.65 7.14
C THR A 183 -3.67 -6.62 7.46
N SER A 184 -2.82 -7.00 6.50
CA SER A 184 -1.36 -7.01 6.65
C SER A 184 -0.79 -5.59 6.84
N VAL A 185 -1.34 -4.59 6.17
CA VAL A 185 -0.90 -3.19 6.27
C VAL A 185 -1.38 -2.54 7.57
N MET A 186 -2.57 -2.89 8.05
CA MET A 186 -3.09 -2.39 9.34
C MET A 186 -2.32 -2.99 10.51
N VAL A 187 -2.02 -4.30 10.47
CA VAL A 187 -1.11 -4.94 11.43
C VAL A 187 0.30 -4.32 11.36
N PHE A 188 0.76 -3.94 10.16
CA PHE A 188 2.02 -3.24 9.99
C PHE A 188 2.03 -1.89 10.72
N MET A 189 1.02 -1.05 10.54
CA MET A 189 0.98 0.26 11.20
C MET A 189 0.76 0.14 12.73
N GLN A 190 0.16 -0.96 13.24
CA GLN A 190 0.13 -1.29 14.69
C GLN A 190 1.52 -1.50 15.30
N ALA A 191 2.48 -2.07 14.55
CA ALA A 191 3.82 -2.36 15.06
C ALA A 191 4.76 -1.14 15.09
N HIS A 192 4.24 0.03 14.68
CA HIS A 192 4.98 1.25 14.40
C HIS A 192 4.40 2.52 15.08
N CYS A 193 3.36 2.37 15.91
CA CYS A 193 2.91 3.38 16.88
C CYS A 193 3.17 2.86 18.30
#